data_AF-A0A9E0WEP7-F1
#
_entry.id   AF-A0A9E0WEP7-F1
#
_cell.length_a   1.000
_cell.length_b   1.000
_cell.length_c   1.000
_cell.angle_alpha   90.00
_cell.angle_beta   90.00
_cell.angle_gamma   90.00
#
_symmetry.space_group_name_H-M   'P 1'
#
loop_
_entity.id
_entity.type
_entity.pdbx_description
1 polymer ?
#
loop_
_entity_poly.entity_id
_entity_poly.type
_entity_poly.pdbx_seq_one_letter_code
_entity_poly.pdbx_strand_id
1 'polypeptide(L)'
;MYTLYEFEFVALVGISAGLLGLLFGLLLHKFLGRAERKSRDLEKNLEAAVSDKTQFKQEVATHFSSTAALLNDFTQKYKEIHEHLAQGADELCRDDEGNSLLQNTVLDSDAAAKLDKPLSPPLDYAPKDDAKNSGTLAEDYGLEKLSLNRRSTDSSNNVVPPKTSTDSNESPTT
;
A
#
# COMPACT_ATOMS: atom_id res chain seq x y z
N MET A 1 63.79 16.38 -59.54
CA MET A 1 63.21 15.06 -59.27
C MET A 1 62.77 14.91 -57.80
N TYR A 2 63.54 15.40 -56.82
CA TYR A 2 63.16 15.37 -55.40
C TYR A 2 61.91 16.17 -55.01
N THR A 3 61.67 17.32 -55.65
CA THR A 3 60.52 18.20 -55.33
C THR A 3 59.14 17.58 -55.64
N LEU A 4 59.08 16.59 -56.53
CA LEU A 4 57.83 15.89 -56.86
C LEU A 4 57.48 14.80 -55.82
N TYR A 5 58.48 14.15 -55.21
CA TYR A 5 58.26 13.12 -54.17
C TYR A 5 57.78 13.72 -52.84
N GLU A 6 58.28 14.91 -52.48
CA GLU A 6 57.85 15.64 -51.28
C GLU A 6 56.35 15.98 -51.33
N PHE A 7 55.84 16.38 -52.51
CA PHE A 7 54.43 16.69 -52.69
C PHE A 7 53.53 15.46 -52.57
N GLU A 8 53.92 14.32 -53.16
CA GLU A 8 53.17 13.07 -53.03
C GLU A 8 53.12 12.56 -51.58
N PHE A 9 54.23 12.65 -50.84
CA PHE A 9 54.25 12.24 -49.44
C PHE A 9 53.29 13.06 -48.58
N VAL A 10 53.30 14.39 -48.74
CA VAL A 10 52.38 15.29 -48.04
C VAL A 10 50.92 14.98 -48.40
N ALA A 11 50.64 14.68 -49.68
CA ALA A 11 49.30 14.30 -50.12
C ALA A 11 48.83 12.98 -49.49
N LEU A 12 49.68 11.94 -49.43
CA LEU A 12 49.35 10.66 -48.79
C LEU A 12 49.12 10.79 -47.28
N VAL A 13 49.95 11.59 -46.59
CA VAL A 13 49.76 11.89 -45.17
C VAL A 13 48.45 12.62 -44.94
N GLY A 14 48.12 13.61 -45.77
CA GLY A 14 46.84 14.33 -45.69
C GLY A 14 45.62 13.43 -45.87
N ILE A 15 45.64 12.56 -46.89
CA ILE A 15 44.54 11.62 -47.17
C ILE A 15 44.41 10.59 -46.02
N SER A 16 45.52 10.01 -45.57
CA SER A 16 45.51 9.02 -44.48
C SER A 16 45.03 9.64 -43.16
N ALA A 17 45.47 10.85 -42.82
CA ALA A 17 45.00 11.59 -41.66
C ALA A 17 43.51 11.97 -41.77
N GLY A 18 43.06 12.36 -42.97
CA GLY A 18 41.65 12.65 -43.24
C GLY A 18 40.75 11.42 -43.08
N LEU A 19 41.18 10.26 -43.59
CA LEU A 19 40.45 8.99 -43.43
C LEU A 19 40.38 8.57 -41.96
N LEU A 20 41.49 8.68 -41.23
CA LEU A 20 41.52 8.40 -39.79
C LEU A 20 40.62 9.38 -39.01
N GLY A 21 40.71 10.68 -39.32
CA GLY A 21 39.87 11.71 -38.70
C GLY A 21 38.39 11.51 -38.97
N LEU A 22 38.01 11.13 -40.19
CA LEU A 22 36.62 10.80 -40.55
C LEU A 22 36.13 9.57 -39.77
N LEU A 23 36.95 8.52 -39.70
CA LEU A 23 36.60 7.29 -38.99
C LEU A 23 36.42 7.56 -37.49
N PHE A 24 37.36 8.28 -36.88
CA PHE A 24 37.26 8.71 -35.49
C PHE A 24 36.07 9.64 -35.26
N GLY A 25 35.83 10.63 -36.14
CA GLY A 25 34.72 11.56 -36.06
C GLY A 25 33.36 10.87 -36.10
N LEU A 26 33.17 9.92 -37.01
CA LEU A 26 31.94 9.12 -37.09
C LEU A 26 31.76 8.23 -35.84
N LEU A 27 32.86 7.68 -35.32
CA LEU A 27 32.82 6.86 -34.12
C LEU A 27 32.40 7.69 -32.90
N LEU A 28 33.02 8.86 -32.70
CA LEU A 28 32.67 9.81 -31.64
C LEU A 28 31.22 10.30 -31.77
N HIS A 29 30.76 10.63 -32.98
CA HIS A 29 29.38 11.05 -33.23
C HIS A 29 28.37 9.97 -32.81
N LYS A 30 28.64 8.71 -33.17
CA LYS A 30 27.79 7.58 -32.79
C LYS A 30 27.79 7.32 -31.28
N PHE A 31 28.93 7.51 -30.60
CA PHE A 31 29.00 7.38 -29.15
C PHE A 31 28.24 8.51 -28.43
N LEU A 32 28.38 9.76 -28.89
CA LEU A 32 27.70 10.91 -28.29
C LEU A 32 26.18 10.82 -28.46
N GLY A 33 25.70 10.45 -29.65
CA GLY A 33 24.27 10.24 -29.90
C GLY A 33 23.66 9.07 -29.11
N ARG A 34 24.45 8.12 -28.60
CA ARG A 34 23.98 7.08 -27.67
C ARG A 34 23.86 7.59 -26.23
N ALA A 35 24.76 8.48 -25.80
CA ALA A 35 24.71 9.07 -24.47
C ALA A 35 23.48 9.97 -24.27
N GLU A 36 23.13 10.76 -25.29
CA GLU A 36 21.90 11.58 -25.27
C GLU A 36 20.64 10.71 -25.20
N ARG A 37 20.59 9.61 -25.95
CA ARG A 37 19.45 8.68 -25.92
C ARG A 37 19.24 8.11 -24.52
N LYS A 38 20.31 7.66 -23.86
CA LYS A 38 20.22 7.16 -22.48
C LYS A 38 19.69 8.21 -21.50
N SER A 39 20.13 9.46 -21.63
CA SER A 39 19.68 10.55 -20.76
C SER A 39 18.18 10.81 -20.97
N ARG A 40 17.74 10.83 -22.23
CA ARG A 40 16.33 11.00 -22.58
C ARG A 40 15.46 9.82 -22.13
N ASP A 41 15.98 8.60 -22.18
CA ASP A 41 15.28 7.42 -21.68
C ASP A 41 15.13 7.48 -20.15
N LEU A 42 16.16 7.92 -19.41
CA LEU A 42 16.06 8.13 -17.97
C LEU A 42 15.03 9.20 -17.61
N GLU A 43 15.02 10.32 -18.32
CA GLU A 43 14.04 11.40 -18.15
C GLU A 43 12.61 10.90 -18.38
N LYS A 44 12.38 10.12 -19.44
CA LYS A 44 11.09 9.49 -19.71
C LYS A 44 10.65 8.51 -18.63
N ASN A 45 11.57 7.71 -18.09
CA ASN A 45 11.25 6.78 -17.01
C ASN A 45 10.85 7.53 -15.74
N LEU A 46 11.52 8.65 -15.45
CA LEU A 46 11.17 9.50 -14.32
C LEU A 46 9.79 10.14 -14.52
N GLU A 47 9.55 10.69 -15.71
CA GLU A 47 8.25 11.27 -16.07
C GLU A 47 7.12 10.24 -15.99
N ALA A 48 7.33 9.03 -16.50
CA ALA A 48 6.37 7.92 -16.40
C ALA A 48 6.09 7.55 -14.94
N ALA A 49 7.12 7.38 -14.12
CA ALA A 49 6.95 7.05 -12.70
C ALA A 49 6.22 8.15 -11.90
N VAL A 50 6.47 9.42 -12.23
CA VAL A 50 5.74 10.55 -11.62
C VAL A 50 4.29 10.56 -12.09
N SER A 51 4.04 10.34 -13.39
CA SER A 51 2.71 10.23 -13.96
C SER A 51 1.90 9.13 -13.27
N ASP A 52 2.46 7.93 -13.13
CA ASP A 52 1.80 6.79 -12.49
C ASP A 52 1.43 7.11 -11.03
N LYS A 53 2.34 7.74 -10.28
CA LYS A 53 2.08 8.20 -8.90
C LYS A 53 0.94 9.21 -8.86
N THR A 54 0.89 10.16 -9.80
CA THR A 54 -0.19 11.16 -9.85
C THR A 54 -1.53 10.55 -10.23
N GLN A 55 -1.54 9.60 -11.17
CA GLN A 55 -2.74 8.89 -11.57
C GLN A 55 -3.30 8.06 -10.42
N PHE A 56 -2.45 7.32 -9.70
CA PHE A 56 -2.88 6.56 -8.51
C PHE A 56 -3.49 7.48 -7.44
N LYS A 57 -2.86 8.63 -7.16
CA LYS A 57 -3.41 9.63 -6.22
C LYS A 57 -4.78 10.15 -6.66
N GLN A 58 -4.96 10.40 -7.95
CA GLN A 58 -6.23 10.85 -8.51
C GLN A 58 -7.31 9.77 -8.39
N GLU A 59 -6.96 8.51 -8.67
CA GLU A 59 -7.86 7.37 -8.54
C GLU A 59 -8.31 7.18 -7.09
N VAL A 60 -7.36 7.21 -6.14
CA VAL A 60 -7.66 7.13 -4.70
C VAL A 60 -8.59 8.26 -4.26
N ALA A 61 -8.31 9.50 -4.67
CA ALA A 61 -9.16 10.64 -4.36
C ALA A 61 -10.58 10.47 -4.92
N THR A 62 -10.70 9.96 -6.14
CA THR A 62 -12.00 9.69 -6.78
C THR A 62 -12.75 8.58 -6.05
N HIS A 63 -12.04 7.52 -5.63
CA HIS A 63 -12.62 6.42 -4.88
C HIS A 63 -13.16 6.90 -3.54
N PHE A 64 -12.37 7.64 -2.76
CA PHE A 64 -12.82 8.19 -1.48
C PHE A 64 -13.95 9.20 -1.62
N SER A 65 -13.94 10.03 -2.68
CA SER A 65 -15.06 10.93 -2.97
C SER A 65 -16.35 10.15 -3.25
N SER A 66 -16.25 9.07 -4.02
CA SER A 66 -17.40 8.20 -4.32
C SER A 66 -17.88 7.48 -3.07
N THR A 67 -16.97 6.90 -2.29
CA THR A 67 -17.29 6.25 -1.01
C THR A 67 -17.92 7.21 -0.01
N ALA A 68 -17.47 8.46 0.07
CA ALA A 68 -18.07 9.47 0.95
C ALA A 68 -19.51 9.78 0.55
N ALA A 69 -19.81 9.84 -0.75
CA ALA A 69 -21.17 9.99 -1.25
C ALA A 69 -22.05 8.78 -0.88
N LEU A 70 -21.55 7.55 -1.12
CA LEU A 70 -22.25 6.33 -0.75
C LEU A 70 -22.48 6.23 0.77
N LEU A 71 -21.51 6.65 1.59
CA LEU A 71 -21.60 6.63 3.04
C LEU A 71 -22.63 7.63 3.56
N ASN A 72 -22.73 8.80 2.91
CA ASN A 72 -23.79 9.77 3.22
C ASN A 72 -25.18 9.19 2.93
N ASP A 73 -25.36 8.56 1.76
CA ASP A 73 -26.61 7.91 1.39
C ASP A 73 -26.96 6.76 2.35
N PHE A 74 -25.96 5.95 2.73
CA PHE A 74 -26.13 4.91 3.73
C PHE A 74 -26.54 5.48 5.09
N THR A 75 -25.91 6.56 5.54
CA THR A 75 -26.24 7.22 6.81
C THR A 75 -27.68 7.75 6.78
N GLN A 76 -28.11 8.31 5.66
CA GLN A 76 -29.49 8.77 5.48
C GLN A 76 -30.48 7.61 5.59
N LYS A 77 -30.21 6.49 4.90
CA LYS A 77 -31.03 5.26 4.99
C LYS A 77 -31.05 4.67 6.39
N TYR A 78 -29.91 4.68 7.09
CA TYR A 78 -29.84 4.24 8.48
C TYR A 78 -30.75 5.08 9.39
N LYS A 79 -30.73 6.41 9.24
CA LYS A 79 -31.63 7.31 9.98
C LYS A 79 -33.10 7.02 9.67
N GLU A 80 -33.44 6.82 8.40
CA GLU A 80 -34.80 6.49 7.98
C GLU A 80 -35.30 5.18 8.61
N ILE A 81 -34.47 4.14 8.62
CA ILE A 81 -34.78 2.87 9.31
C ILE A 81 -35.02 3.12 10.81
N HIS A 82 -34.17 3.95 11.44
CA HIS A 82 -34.28 4.23 12.85
C HIS A 82 -35.56 5.03 13.19
N GLU A 83 -35.95 5.97 12.34
CA GLU A 83 -37.20 6.71 12.45
C GLU A 83 -38.41 5.78 12.26
N HIS A 84 -38.37 4.92 11.24
CA HIS A 84 -39.43 3.94 11.00
C HIS A 84 -39.57 2.98 12.19
N LEU A 85 -38.46 2.55 12.79
CA LEU A 85 -38.51 1.70 13.97
C LEU A 85 -39.11 2.43 15.18
N ALA A 86 -38.75 3.70 15.38
CA ALA A 86 -39.32 4.52 16.46
C ALA A 86 -40.83 4.73 16.27
N GLN A 87 -41.26 5.07 15.05
CA GLN A 87 -42.67 5.22 14.71
C GLN A 87 -43.44 3.90 14.86
N GLY A 88 -42.88 2.79 14.35
CA GLY A 88 -43.49 1.48 14.48
C GLY A 88 -43.59 1.01 15.94
N ALA A 89 -42.57 1.30 16.75
CA ALA A 89 -42.64 1.04 18.19
C ALA A 89 -43.72 1.88 18.88
N ASP A 90 -43.88 3.16 18.54
CA ASP A 90 -44.96 4.00 19.07
C ASP A 90 -46.34 3.47 18.66
N GLU A 91 -46.52 3.12 17.38
CA GLU A 91 -47.78 2.59 16.86
C GLU A 91 -48.15 1.24 17.49
N LEU A 92 -47.19 0.32 17.62
CA LEU A 92 -47.42 -1.01 18.20
C LEU A 92 -47.52 -0.98 19.73
N CYS A 93 -46.98 0.04 20.41
CA CYS A 93 -47.04 0.18 21.86
C CYS A 93 -48.15 1.12 22.32
N ARG A 94 -49.16 1.39 21.48
CA ARG A 94 -50.38 2.08 21.89
C ARG A 94 -51.45 1.08 22.30
N ASP A 95 -52.08 1.35 23.44
CA ASP A 95 -53.26 0.61 23.91
C ASP A 95 -54.49 0.91 23.02
N ASP A 96 -55.57 0.14 23.15
CA ASP A 96 -56.86 0.36 22.46
C ASP A 96 -57.45 1.76 22.75
N GLU A 97 -57.03 2.38 23.87
CA GLU A 97 -57.38 3.74 24.29
C GLU A 97 -56.42 4.82 23.76
N GLY A 98 -55.37 4.45 23.03
CA GLY A 98 -54.40 5.36 22.39
C GLY A 98 -53.24 5.83 23.28
N ASN A 99 -53.11 5.28 24.48
CA ASN A 99 -52.07 5.62 25.47
C ASN A 99 -50.75 4.87 25.15
N SER A 100 -49.61 5.55 25.30
CA SER A 100 -48.28 4.95 25.08
C SER A 100 -47.89 4.03 26.24
N LEU A 101 -47.82 2.72 26.00
CA LEU A 101 -47.43 1.71 26.98
C LEU A 101 -45.97 1.85 27.43
N LEU A 102 -45.10 2.43 26.59
CA LEU A 102 -43.69 2.62 26.93
C LEU A 102 -43.48 3.72 27.99
N GLN A 103 -44.28 4.79 27.98
CA GLN A 103 -44.17 5.86 28.97
C GLN A 103 -44.48 5.39 30.39
N ASN A 104 -45.29 4.33 30.54
CA ASN A 104 -45.61 3.75 31.84
C ASN A 104 -44.54 2.80 32.40
N THR A 105 -43.57 2.35 31.59
CA THR A 105 -42.59 1.30 31.99
C THR A 105 -41.21 1.87 32.38
N VAL A 106 -40.90 3.12 32.05
CA VAL A 106 -39.54 3.70 32.18
C VAL A 106 -39.20 4.23 33.59
N LEU A 107 -40.05 4.03 34.60
CA LEU A 107 -39.87 4.68 35.91
C LEU A 107 -39.17 3.81 36.98
N ASP A 108 -38.70 2.60 36.68
CA ASP A 108 -37.79 1.86 37.56
C ASP A 108 -36.34 2.34 37.37
N SER A 109 -35.98 3.37 38.14
CA SER A 109 -34.78 4.21 38.01
C SER A 109 -33.42 3.55 38.36
N ASP A 110 -33.34 2.23 38.54
CA ASP A 110 -32.09 1.57 38.99
C ASP A 110 -31.08 1.27 37.87
N ALA A 111 -31.48 1.31 36.59
CA ALA A 111 -30.60 0.98 35.46
C ALA A 111 -29.69 2.13 35.00
N ALA A 112 -30.02 3.39 35.33
CA ALA A 112 -29.28 4.58 34.88
C ALA A 112 -27.90 4.74 35.56
N ALA A 113 -27.69 4.13 36.72
CA ALA A 113 -26.47 4.27 37.52
C ALA A 113 -25.22 3.55 36.95
N LYS A 114 -25.34 2.79 35.84
CA LYS A 114 -24.24 1.99 35.28
C LYS A 114 -23.59 2.57 34.01
N LEU A 115 -24.09 3.69 33.51
CA LEU A 115 -23.68 4.29 32.22
C LEU A 115 -22.53 5.30 32.31
N ASP A 116 -22.08 5.67 33.52
CA ASP A 116 -21.01 6.67 33.73
C ASP A 116 -19.59 6.16 33.44
N LYS A 117 -19.43 4.92 32.94
CA LYS A 117 -18.10 4.43 32.55
C LYS A 117 -17.82 4.84 31.11
N PRO A 118 -16.78 5.65 30.83
CA PRO A 118 -16.48 6.07 29.46
C PRO A 118 -16.20 4.83 28.60
N LEU A 119 -16.97 4.66 27.53
CA LEU A 119 -16.83 3.59 26.57
C LEU A 119 -15.56 3.86 25.74
N SER A 120 -14.41 3.36 26.20
CA SER A 120 -13.18 3.44 25.41
C SER A 120 -13.26 2.44 24.24
N PRO A 121 -12.93 2.85 23.00
CA PRO A 121 -12.85 1.92 21.88
C PRO A 121 -11.83 0.82 22.19
N PRO A 122 -11.98 -0.42 21.66
CA PRO A 122 -11.02 -1.49 21.91
C PRO A 122 -9.59 -1.05 21.57
N LEU A 123 -8.64 -1.20 22.50
CA LEU A 123 -7.26 -0.67 22.35
C LEU A 123 -6.38 -1.46 21.35
N ASP A 124 -6.97 -2.34 20.54
CA ASP A 124 -6.23 -3.29 19.70
C ASP A 124 -5.52 -2.65 18.48
N TYR A 125 -5.81 -1.38 18.19
CA TYR A 125 -5.21 -0.62 17.08
C TYR A 125 -4.08 0.32 17.51
N ALA A 126 -3.87 0.53 18.81
CA ALA A 126 -2.83 1.44 19.28
C ALA A 126 -1.46 0.73 19.29
N PRO A 127 -0.41 1.36 18.74
CA PRO A 127 0.96 0.93 18.98
C PRO A 127 1.20 0.87 20.49
N LYS A 128 1.73 -0.24 20.97
CA LYS A 128 2.01 -0.41 22.39
C LYS A 128 3.33 0.30 22.73
N ASP A 129 3.33 1.12 23.79
CA ASP A 129 4.49 1.93 24.18
C ASP A 129 5.63 1.10 24.82
N ASP A 130 5.36 -0.16 25.18
CA ASP A 130 6.36 -1.03 25.77
C ASP A 130 7.25 -1.70 24.71
N ALA A 131 8.52 -1.30 24.68
CA ALA A 131 9.57 -1.82 23.79
C ALA A 131 9.82 -3.35 23.88
N LYS A 132 9.09 -4.06 24.76
CA LYS A 132 9.19 -5.51 24.96
C LYS A 132 8.04 -6.28 24.31
N ASN A 133 6.89 -5.65 24.04
CA ASN A 133 5.77 -6.27 23.33
C ASN A 133 5.39 -5.42 22.12
N SER A 134 6.31 -5.40 21.16
CA SER A 134 6.00 -5.06 19.76
C SER A 134 4.77 -5.86 19.35
N GLY A 135 3.68 -5.19 18.99
CA GLY A 135 2.40 -5.85 18.68
C GLY A 135 2.52 -6.86 17.54
N THR A 136 1.45 -7.63 17.27
CA THR A 136 1.42 -8.68 16.24
C THR A 136 1.72 -8.19 14.82
N LEU A 137 1.66 -6.88 14.59
CA LEU A 137 1.98 -6.22 13.31
C LEU A 137 3.38 -5.59 13.28
N ALA A 138 4.21 -5.82 14.30
CA ALA A 138 5.56 -5.27 14.29
C ALA A 138 6.50 -6.09 13.40
N GLU A 139 7.44 -5.39 12.75
CA GLU A 139 8.42 -5.97 11.81
C GLU A 139 9.34 -7.03 12.46
N ASP A 140 9.46 -7.01 13.80
CA ASP A 140 10.24 -7.95 14.60
C ASP A 140 9.40 -9.08 15.22
N TYR A 141 8.09 -9.09 14.99
CA TYR A 141 7.19 -10.13 15.50
C TYR A 141 7.51 -11.48 14.86
N GLY A 142 7.85 -12.47 15.69
CA GLY A 142 8.29 -13.79 15.22
C GLY A 142 9.75 -13.85 14.75
N LEU A 143 10.51 -12.75 14.85
CA LEU A 143 11.94 -12.75 14.59
C LEU A 143 12.70 -12.96 15.92
N GLU A 144 12.90 -14.22 16.31
CA GLU A 144 13.83 -14.53 17.40
C GLU A 144 15.23 -14.06 16.97
N LYS A 145 15.73 -13.03 17.64
CA LYS A 145 17.00 -12.36 17.36
C LYS A 145 18.14 -13.35 17.64
N LEU A 146 18.46 -14.18 16.63
CA LEU A 146 19.61 -15.10 16.63
C LEU A 146 20.86 -14.31 17.01
N SER A 147 21.22 -14.42 18.28
CA SER A 147 22.43 -13.86 18.81
C SER A 147 23.61 -14.52 18.09
N LEU A 148 24.20 -13.78 17.16
CA LEU A 148 25.51 -14.08 16.60
C LEU A 148 26.54 -14.00 17.72
N ASN A 149 26.66 -15.05 18.52
CA ASN A 149 27.78 -15.25 19.44
C ASN A 149 28.31 -16.68 19.29
N ARG A 150 29.30 -16.81 18.42
CA ARG A 150 30.46 -17.72 18.50
C ARG A 150 30.44 -18.64 19.74
N ARG A 151 30.26 -19.96 19.54
CA ARG A 151 31.17 -21.06 19.99
C ARG A 151 30.51 -22.45 19.84
N SER A 152 31.16 -23.27 19.01
CA SER A 152 31.38 -24.72 19.12
C SER A 152 30.22 -25.70 19.42
N THR A 153 30.09 -26.65 18.49
CA THR A 153 30.02 -28.11 18.71
C THR A 153 28.95 -28.67 19.65
N ASP A 154 28.04 -29.43 19.06
CA ASP A 154 27.87 -30.88 19.26
C ASP A 154 26.40 -31.31 19.36
N SER A 155 26.14 -32.38 18.61
CA SER A 155 25.03 -33.31 18.55
C SER A 155 24.04 -33.31 19.72
N SER A 156 22.74 -33.42 19.40
CA SER A 156 22.03 -34.71 19.43
C SER A 156 20.52 -34.53 19.53
N ASN A 157 19.83 -35.12 18.56
CA ASN A 157 18.55 -35.83 18.65
C ASN A 157 17.22 -35.11 18.95
N ASN A 158 16.37 -35.29 17.93
CA ASN A 158 14.99 -35.77 17.94
C ASN A 158 13.82 -34.77 17.94
N VAL A 159 13.19 -34.71 16.76
CA VAL A 159 11.76 -35.00 16.52
C VAL A 159 10.75 -34.08 17.20
N VAL A 160 10.04 -33.27 16.40
CA VAL A 160 8.67 -33.52 15.90
C VAL A 160 8.38 -32.46 14.81
N PRO A 161 7.91 -32.81 13.60
CA PRO A 161 7.38 -31.82 12.66
C PRO A 161 6.02 -31.30 13.17
N PRO A 162 5.79 -29.98 13.23
CA PRO A 162 4.47 -29.46 13.57
C PRO A 162 3.46 -29.89 12.49
N LYS A 163 2.34 -30.44 12.95
CA LYS A 163 1.26 -30.98 12.14
C LYS A 163 0.68 -29.88 11.24
N THR A 164 0.76 -30.09 9.94
CA THR A 164 -0.07 -29.41 8.95
C THR A 164 -1.50 -29.90 9.14
N SER A 165 -2.34 -29.13 9.81
CA SER A 165 -3.79 -29.27 9.71
C SER A 165 -4.23 -28.64 8.39
N THR A 166 -4.10 -29.42 7.32
CA THR A 166 -4.97 -29.32 6.15
C THR A 166 -6.34 -29.80 6.61
N ASP A 167 -7.27 -28.89 6.86
CA ASP A 167 -8.70 -29.21 6.88
C ASP A 167 -9.32 -28.62 5.62
N SER A 168 -9.25 -29.41 4.56
CA SER A 168 -10.12 -29.29 3.40
C SER A 168 -11.27 -30.27 3.60
N ASN A 169 -12.44 -29.75 3.92
CA ASN A 169 -13.69 -30.41 3.54
C ASN A 169 -14.72 -29.36 3.09
N GLU A 170 -14.68 -29.12 1.78
CA GLU A 170 -15.80 -29.09 0.83
C GLU A 170 -17.19 -29.48 1.43
N SER A 171 -18.34 -28.86 1.12
CA SER A 171 -19.03 -28.57 -0.16
C SER A 171 -20.47 -28.04 0.21
N PRO A 172 -21.47 -27.86 -0.70
CA PRO A 172 -21.52 -27.49 -2.13
C PRO A 172 -22.55 -26.35 -2.45
N THR A 173 -22.58 -25.95 -3.73
CA THR A 173 -23.74 -25.41 -4.50
C THR A 173 -24.35 -24.05 -4.12
N THR A 174 -24.24 -23.08 -5.03
CA THR A 174 -25.30 -22.75 -6.03
C THR A 174 -24.65 -21.98 -7.18
#